data_AF-A0A167CAS0-F1
#
_entry.id   AF-A0A167CAS0-F1
#
_cell.length_a   1.000
_cell.length_b   1.000
_cell.length_c   1.000
_cell.angle_alpha   90.00
_cell.angle_beta   90.00
_cell.angle_gamma   90.00
#
_symmetry.space_group_name_H-M   'P 1'
#
loop_
_entity.id
_entity.type
_entity.pdbx_description
1 polymer ?
#
loop_
_entity_poly.entity_id
_entity_poly.type
_entity_poly.pdbx_seq_one_letter_code
_entity_poly.pdbx_strand_id
1 'polypeptide(L)'
;MEFFTSKIKDTNASIQSIKFRRPGIFTNAVILKPEITSLIQDADNQEQALFQISGKSKQPVRVSHKPSSAGLPTEINSSDELSVDALCTAAERLAQIYPIEGLDSRVAYYRNKADQLNENIFKYEELVESQRRQLLKLNVTVESRGLIPEDQPKFQDAKTAAEEIRRLQEEVQNLESEISLRQQEVQNLEGRLLS
;
A
#
# COMPACT_ATOMS: atom_id res chain seq x y z
N MET A 1 -85.92 -22.02 15.24
CA MET A 1 -84.87 -22.23 16.24
C MET A 1 -83.96 -23.41 15.89
N GLU A 2 -84.52 -24.55 15.45
CA GLU A 2 -83.79 -25.75 14.98
C GLU A 2 -82.68 -25.49 13.96
N PHE A 3 -82.90 -24.58 12.99
CA PHE A 3 -81.90 -24.30 11.94
C PHE A 3 -80.59 -23.73 12.50
N PHE A 4 -80.67 -22.78 13.43
CA PHE A 4 -79.49 -22.14 14.02
C PHE A 4 -78.75 -23.10 14.95
N THR A 5 -79.46 -23.95 15.68
CA THR A 5 -78.84 -24.97 16.54
C THR A 5 -78.14 -26.05 15.72
N SER A 6 -78.72 -26.48 14.59
CA SER A 6 -78.05 -27.37 13.64
C SER A 6 -76.78 -26.72 13.08
N LYS A 7 -76.88 -25.47 12.62
CA LYS A 7 -75.73 -24.78 12.04
C LYS A 7 -74.59 -24.56 13.04
N ILE A 8 -74.90 -24.30 14.31
CA ILE A 8 -73.91 -24.22 15.40
C ILE A 8 -73.27 -25.58 15.67
N LYS A 9 -74.04 -26.68 15.61
CA LYS A 9 -73.49 -28.04 15.78
C LYS A 9 -72.55 -28.39 14.64
N ASP A 10 -72.92 -28.08 13.40
CA ASP A 10 -72.11 -28.37 12.21
C ASP A 10 -70.80 -27.56 12.22
N THR A 11 -70.85 -26.28 12.59
CA THR A 11 -69.64 -25.45 12.71
C THR A 11 -68.76 -25.89 13.88
N ASN A 12 -69.35 -26.29 15.02
CA ASN A 12 -68.60 -26.83 16.15
C ASN A 12 -67.87 -28.13 15.77
N ALA A 13 -68.55 -29.06 15.09
CA ALA A 13 -67.93 -30.29 14.59
C ALA A 13 -66.80 -29.99 13.59
N SER A 14 -67.00 -29.00 12.70
CA SER A 14 -65.97 -28.55 11.76
C SER A 14 -64.73 -27.99 12.47
N ILE A 15 -64.90 -27.08 13.43
CA ILE A 15 -63.79 -26.47 14.18
C ILE A 15 -63.02 -27.52 15.00
N GLN A 16 -63.72 -28.46 15.63
CA GLN A 16 -63.09 -29.54 16.39
C GLN A 16 -62.29 -30.53 15.52
N SER A 17 -62.69 -30.69 14.25
CA SER A 17 -61.98 -31.58 13.31
C SER A 17 -60.66 -30.99 12.79
N ILE A 18 -60.42 -29.69 12.99
CA ILE A 18 -59.20 -29.03 12.55
C ILE A 18 -58.03 -29.52 13.41
N LYS A 19 -57.14 -30.31 12.80
CA LYS A 19 -55.90 -30.76 13.45
C LYS A 19 -54.90 -29.61 13.49
N PHE A 20 -54.86 -28.89 14.60
CA PHE A 20 -53.77 -27.97 14.86
C PHE A 20 -52.49 -28.77 15.12
N ARG A 21 -51.39 -28.44 14.40
CA ARG A 21 -50.07 -28.95 14.79
C ARG A 21 -49.80 -28.50 16.22
N ARG A 22 -49.34 -29.43 17.07
CA ARG A 22 -48.81 -29.05 18.38
C ARG A 22 -47.73 -27.98 18.18
N PRO A 23 -47.71 -26.91 19.00
CA PRO A 23 -46.68 -25.87 18.90
C PRO A 23 -45.30 -26.53 18.80
N GLY A 24 -44.55 -26.20 17.75
CA GLY A 24 -43.19 -26.71 17.60
C GLY A 24 -42.29 -26.10 18.66
N ILE A 25 -41.16 -26.75 18.92
CA ILE A 25 -40.13 -26.35 19.90
C ILE A 25 -39.68 -24.88 19.75
N PHE A 26 -39.91 -24.25 18.59
CA PHE A 26 -39.44 -22.90 18.27
C PHE A 26 -40.55 -21.86 18.11
N THR A 27 -41.84 -22.24 18.08
CA THR A 27 -42.93 -21.30 17.75
C THR A 27 -43.20 -20.29 18.87
N ASN A 28 -42.86 -20.61 20.12
CA ASN A 28 -43.00 -19.71 21.27
C ASN A 28 -41.68 -19.17 21.82
N ALA A 29 -40.52 -19.63 21.32
CA ALA A 29 -39.22 -19.24 21.85
C ALA A 29 -38.74 -17.88 21.30
N VAL A 30 -39.14 -17.49 20.09
CA VAL A 30 -38.62 -16.27 19.43
C VAL A 30 -39.40 -15.00 19.83
N ILE A 31 -40.66 -15.13 20.26
CA ILE A 31 -41.54 -13.96 20.47
C ILE A 31 -41.72 -13.61 21.97
N LEU A 32 -41.56 -14.56 22.90
CA LEU A 32 -41.83 -14.29 24.32
C LEU A 32 -40.63 -13.76 25.10
N LYS A 33 -39.39 -14.13 24.74
CA LYS A 33 -38.16 -13.61 25.36
C LYS A 33 -36.99 -13.73 24.38
N PRO A 34 -36.63 -12.70 23.59
CA PRO A 34 -35.22 -12.54 23.32
C PRO A 34 -34.56 -12.29 24.67
N GLU A 35 -33.60 -13.12 25.06
CA GLU A 35 -32.66 -12.74 26.11
C GLU A 35 -32.00 -11.46 25.58
N ILE A 36 -32.37 -10.29 26.11
CA ILE A 36 -31.82 -9.00 25.66
C ILE A 36 -30.27 -9.05 25.73
N THR A 37 -29.73 -9.87 26.63
CA THR A 37 -28.30 -10.18 26.79
C THR A 37 -27.67 -10.95 25.63
N SER A 38 -28.43 -11.61 24.75
CA SER A 38 -27.88 -12.17 23.50
C SER A 38 -27.85 -11.15 22.35
N LEU A 39 -28.62 -10.06 22.46
CA LEU A 39 -28.68 -8.97 21.47
C LEU A 39 -27.80 -7.77 21.89
N ILE A 40 -27.66 -7.54 23.19
CA ILE A 40 -26.64 -6.67 23.76
C ILE A 40 -25.37 -7.50 23.82
N GLN A 41 -24.56 -7.37 22.77
CA GLN A 41 -23.16 -7.76 22.84
C GLN A 41 -22.51 -6.84 23.89
N ASP A 42 -22.01 -7.40 24.98
CA ASP A 42 -21.17 -6.62 25.89
C ASP A 42 -20.04 -6.02 25.06
N ALA A 43 -19.81 -4.72 25.22
CA ALA A 43 -18.71 -4.03 24.54
C ALA A 43 -17.40 -4.77 24.86
N ASP A 44 -16.69 -5.21 23.82
CA ASP A 44 -15.36 -5.81 23.99
C ASP A 44 -14.43 -4.82 24.74
N ASN A 45 -13.37 -5.32 25.38
CA ASN A 45 -12.45 -4.48 26.17
C ASN A 45 -11.95 -3.23 25.42
N GLN A 46 -11.85 -3.30 24.08
CA GLN A 46 -11.46 -2.18 23.23
C GLN A 46 -12.58 -1.15 23.05
N GLU A 47 -13.85 -1.59 22.98
CA GLU A 47 -15.01 -0.73 22.82
C GLU A 47 -15.39 -0.03 24.13
N GLN A 48 -15.17 -0.68 25.29
CA GLN A 48 -15.38 -0.08 26.61
C GLN A 48 -14.56 1.21 26.83
N ALA A 49 -13.40 1.33 26.19
CA ALA A 49 -12.58 2.55 26.22
C ALA A 49 -13.25 3.73 25.49
N LEU A 50 -14.10 3.48 24.50
CA LEU A 50 -14.85 4.50 23.75
C LEU A 50 -16.09 4.97 24.52
N PHE A 51 -16.68 4.12 25.36
CA PHE A 51 -17.88 4.41 26.14
C PHE A 51 -17.63 5.17 27.46
N GLN A 52 -16.36 5.42 27.83
CA GLN A 52 -16.04 6.30 28.94
C GLN A 52 -16.32 7.76 28.56
N ILE A 53 -17.57 8.17 28.74
CA ILE A 53 -17.99 9.57 28.80
C ILE A 53 -17.34 10.23 30.02
N SER A 54 -16.12 10.74 29.81
CA SER A 54 -15.40 11.75 30.58
C SER A 54 -15.95 12.05 31.98
N GLY A 55 -15.43 11.34 32.98
CA GLY A 55 -15.54 11.71 34.38
C GLY A 55 -14.15 11.71 35.03
N LYS A 56 -13.40 12.80 34.84
CA LYS A 56 -12.08 13.15 35.44
C LYS A 56 -10.82 12.62 34.71
N SER A 57 -10.43 13.41 33.71
CA SER A 57 -9.06 13.86 33.43
C SER A 57 -7.89 12.89 33.68
N LYS A 58 -7.49 12.19 32.61
CA LYS A 58 -6.16 12.42 32.03
C LYS A 58 -6.39 12.88 30.59
N GLN A 59 -5.88 14.06 30.28
CA GLN A 59 -6.17 14.80 29.06
C GLN A 59 -6.03 13.92 27.81
N PRO A 60 -7.07 13.80 26.96
CA PRO A 60 -6.88 13.26 25.63
C PRO A 60 -6.09 14.30 24.84
N VAL A 61 -4.97 13.88 24.27
CA VAL A 61 -4.28 14.67 23.24
C VAL A 61 -5.28 14.87 22.11
N ARG A 62 -5.77 16.11 21.97
CA ARG A 62 -6.58 16.53 20.83
C ARG A 62 -5.75 16.37 19.56
N VAL A 63 -5.97 15.31 18.81
CA VAL A 63 -5.74 15.36 17.36
C VAL A 63 -6.92 16.10 16.75
N SER A 64 -6.72 17.40 16.57
CA SER A 64 -7.60 18.25 15.78
C SER A 64 -7.80 17.62 14.40
N HIS A 65 -9.06 17.29 14.06
CA HIS A 65 -9.48 17.11 12.67
C HIS A 65 -9.46 18.46 11.95
N LYS A 66 -8.26 18.94 11.67
CA LYS A 66 -7.92 19.58 10.40
C LYS A 66 -7.69 18.40 9.44
N PRO A 67 -8.08 18.41 8.17
CA PRO A 67 -7.55 17.44 7.22
C PRO A 67 -6.07 17.75 7.01
N SER A 68 -5.26 17.38 8.00
CA SER A 68 -3.82 17.35 7.96
C SER A 68 -3.48 15.94 7.52
N SER A 69 -3.16 15.82 6.25
CA SER A 69 -2.55 14.68 5.57
C SER A 69 -1.21 14.30 6.21
N ALA A 70 -1.22 13.87 7.47
CA ALA A 70 -0.02 13.47 8.20
C ALA A 70 -0.40 12.52 9.33
N GLY A 71 -0.26 11.22 9.04
CA GLY A 71 -0.48 10.13 10.00
C GLY A 71 -0.35 8.74 9.39
N LEU A 72 -0.36 8.63 8.06
CA LEU A 72 0.24 7.53 7.32
C LEU A 72 1.41 8.16 6.54
N PRO A 73 2.67 7.78 6.75
CA PRO A 73 3.68 8.07 5.74
C PRO A 73 3.30 7.21 4.54
N THR A 74 2.62 7.82 3.58
CA THR A 74 2.35 7.20 2.27
C THR A 74 2.74 8.16 1.17
N GLU A 75 3.84 8.87 1.38
CA GLU A 75 4.85 8.96 0.32
C GLU A 75 5.46 7.56 0.19
N ILE A 76 4.73 6.58 -0.39
CA ILE A 76 5.39 5.38 -0.92
C ILE A 76 5.85 5.75 -2.33
N ASN A 77 6.72 6.76 -2.40
CA ASN A 77 7.54 7.04 -3.58
C ASN A 77 8.89 6.37 -3.38
N SER A 78 8.86 5.06 -3.16
CA SER A 78 10.00 4.15 -3.32
C SER A 78 9.58 2.79 -2.82
N SER A 79 9.28 1.88 -3.75
CA SER A 79 9.18 0.44 -3.49
C SER A 79 10.41 -0.14 -2.77
N ASP A 80 11.50 0.63 -2.64
CA ASP A 80 12.76 0.27 -2.01
C ASP A 80 12.73 0.23 -0.47
N GLU A 81 11.80 0.90 0.21
CA GLU A 81 11.81 0.96 1.69
C GLU A 81 10.90 -0.08 2.37
N LEU A 82 10.07 -0.80 1.62
CA LEU A 82 9.10 -1.75 2.18
C LEU A 82 9.54 -3.19 1.95
N SER A 83 10.10 -3.80 2.99
CA SER A 83 10.46 -5.23 2.97
C SER A 83 9.24 -6.14 2.87
N VAL A 84 9.36 -7.20 2.07
CA VAL A 84 8.29 -8.21 1.88
C VAL A 84 7.90 -8.86 3.21
N ASP A 85 8.85 -9.06 4.12
CA ASP A 85 8.61 -9.61 5.45
C ASP A 85 7.80 -8.68 6.35
N ALA A 86 8.07 -7.37 6.34
CA ALA A 86 7.26 -6.40 7.07
C ALA A 86 5.81 -6.38 6.55
N LEU A 87 5.62 -6.51 5.23
CA LEU A 87 4.30 -6.56 4.63
C LEU A 87 3.54 -7.85 4.98
N CYS A 88 4.22 -8.99 4.93
CA CYS A 88 3.64 -10.29 5.28
C CYS A 88 3.25 -10.35 6.77
N THR A 89 4.10 -9.83 7.66
CA THR A 89 3.79 -9.76 9.10
C THR A 89 2.65 -8.78 9.41
N ALA A 90 2.56 -7.66 8.70
CA ALA A 90 1.41 -6.76 8.80
C ALA A 90 0.12 -7.43 8.32
N ALA A 91 0.18 -8.18 7.21
CA ALA A 91 -0.97 -8.93 6.69
C ALA A 91 -1.45 -10.01 7.67
N GLU A 92 -0.55 -10.74 8.33
CA GLU A 92 -0.90 -11.72 9.38
C GLU A 92 -1.58 -11.06 10.58
N ARG A 93 -1.12 -9.88 11.01
CA ARG A 93 -1.78 -9.11 12.09
C ARG A 93 -3.18 -8.66 11.70
N LEU A 94 -3.37 -8.26 10.45
CA LEU A 94 -4.70 -7.90 9.93
C LEU A 94 -5.62 -9.12 9.81
N ALA A 95 -5.08 -10.28 9.44
CA ALA A 95 -5.81 -11.54 9.37
C ALA A 95 -6.43 -11.94 10.72
N GLN A 96 -5.75 -11.59 11.82
CA GLN A 96 -6.23 -11.87 13.17
C GLN A 96 -7.47 -11.06 13.56
N ILE A 97 -7.61 -9.84 13.02
CA ILE A 97 -8.75 -8.96 13.25
C ILE A 97 -9.85 -9.24 12.21
N TYR A 98 -9.45 -9.67 11.02
CA TYR A 98 -10.33 -9.94 9.88
C TYR A 98 -9.97 -11.28 9.22
N PRO A 99 -10.65 -12.39 9.55
CA PRO A 99 -10.36 -13.68 8.94
C PRO A 99 -10.74 -13.66 7.47
N ILE A 100 -9.74 -13.82 6.60
CA ILE A 100 -9.91 -13.95 5.15
C ILE A 100 -9.46 -15.35 4.77
N GLU A 101 -10.35 -16.12 4.12
CA GLU A 101 -10.02 -17.47 3.69
C GLU A 101 -8.85 -17.47 2.69
N GLY A 102 -7.88 -18.35 2.93
CA GLY A 102 -6.73 -18.55 2.04
C GLY A 102 -5.63 -17.48 2.12
N LEU A 103 -5.74 -16.50 3.03
CA LEU A 103 -4.70 -15.50 3.24
C LEU A 103 -3.37 -16.11 3.67
N ASP A 104 -3.39 -17.11 4.55
CA ASP A 104 -2.19 -17.81 5.04
C ASP A 104 -1.41 -18.47 3.90
N SER A 105 -2.12 -19.14 2.98
CA SER A 105 -1.53 -19.75 1.79
C SER A 105 -0.85 -18.70 0.91
N ARG A 106 -1.43 -17.50 0.82
CA ARG A 106 -0.89 -16.42 0.01
C ARG A 106 0.33 -15.77 0.66
N VAL A 107 0.30 -15.55 1.97
CA VAL A 107 1.45 -15.07 2.75
C VAL A 107 2.62 -16.06 2.64
N ALA A 108 2.35 -17.36 2.81
CA ALA A 108 3.35 -18.41 2.65
C ALA A 108 3.93 -18.46 1.22
N TYR A 109 3.09 -18.28 0.20
CA TYR A 109 3.55 -18.20 -1.19
C TYR A 109 4.52 -17.03 -1.41
N TYR A 110 4.19 -15.84 -0.89
CA TYR A 110 5.05 -14.67 -1.06
C TYR A 110 6.36 -14.75 -0.29
N ARG A 111 6.38 -15.34 0.91
CA ARG A 111 7.62 -15.63 1.64
C ARG A 111 8.55 -16.56 0.87
N ASN A 112 8.02 -17.72 0.44
CA ASN A 112 8.80 -18.66 -0.37
C ASN A 112 9.33 -18.02 -1.66
N LYS A 113 8.52 -17.17 -2.30
CA LYS A 113 8.95 -16.44 -3.51
C LYS A 113 10.07 -15.44 -3.22
N ALA A 114 10.01 -14.73 -2.09
CA ALA A 114 11.07 -13.83 -1.67
C ALA A 114 12.37 -14.57 -1.41
N ASP A 115 12.31 -15.72 -0.71
CA ASP A 115 13.47 -16.57 -0.46
C ASP A 115 14.12 -17.08 -1.76
N GLN A 116 13.30 -17.55 -2.72
CA GLN A 116 13.78 -17.98 -4.03
C GLN A 116 14.45 -16.84 -4.81
N LEU A 117 13.87 -15.63 -4.77
CA LEU A 117 14.47 -14.48 -5.43
C LEU A 117 15.79 -14.09 -4.77
N ASN A 118 15.89 -14.12 -3.44
CA ASN A 118 17.13 -13.87 -2.72
C ASN A 118 18.23 -14.88 -3.08
N GLU A 119 17.89 -16.17 -3.19
CA GLU A 119 18.86 -17.20 -3.63
C GLU A 119 19.36 -16.92 -5.06
N ASN A 120 18.45 -16.52 -5.96
CA ASN A 120 18.82 -16.19 -7.33
C ASN A 120 19.67 -14.93 -7.40
N ILE A 121 19.32 -13.88 -6.63
CA ILE A 121 20.10 -12.64 -6.52
C ILE A 121 21.52 -12.99 -6.08
N PHE A 122 21.68 -13.79 -5.03
CA PHE A 122 22.99 -14.20 -4.54
C PHE A 122 23.85 -14.87 -5.63
N LYS A 123 23.27 -15.82 -6.39
CA LYS A 123 23.95 -16.49 -7.50
C LYS A 123 24.39 -15.52 -8.59
N TYR A 124 23.53 -14.56 -8.94
CA TYR A 124 23.85 -13.58 -9.97
C TYR A 124 24.85 -12.53 -9.50
N GLU A 125 24.80 -12.12 -8.23
CA GLU A 125 25.80 -11.23 -7.62
C GLU A 125 27.19 -11.85 -7.64
N GLU A 126 27.31 -13.14 -7.27
CA GLU A 126 28.57 -13.87 -7.36
C GLU A 126 29.10 -13.93 -8.79
N LEU A 127 28.22 -14.20 -9.77
CA LEU A 127 28.60 -14.25 -11.17
C LEU A 127 29.07 -12.88 -11.68
N VAL A 128 28.34 -11.81 -11.38
CA VAL A 128 28.70 -10.43 -11.76
C VAL A 128 30.05 -10.04 -11.16
N GLU A 129 30.30 -10.40 -9.90
CA GLU A 129 31.60 -10.19 -9.26
C GLU A 129 32.73 -10.94 -9.96
N SER A 130 32.50 -12.20 -10.35
CA SER A 130 33.49 -12.97 -11.09
C SER A 130 33.82 -12.34 -12.45
N GLN A 131 32.80 -11.86 -13.17
CA GLN A 131 32.94 -11.20 -14.47
C GLN A 131 33.65 -9.85 -14.32
N ARG A 132 33.30 -9.07 -13.28
CA ARG A 132 33.95 -7.80 -12.95
C ARG A 132 35.44 -8.00 -12.69
N ARG A 133 35.82 -9.04 -11.94
CA ARG A 133 37.23 -9.39 -11.72
C ARG A 133 37.95 -9.80 -13.00
N GLN A 134 37.30 -10.55 -13.89
CA GLN A 134 37.87 -10.92 -15.18
C GLN A 134 38.12 -9.67 -16.05
N LEU A 135 37.13 -8.77 -16.13
CA LEU A 135 37.27 -7.51 -16.85
C LEU A 135 38.38 -6.64 -16.28
N LEU A 136 38.51 -6.53 -14.95
CA LEU A 136 39.61 -5.80 -14.34
C LEU A 136 40.97 -6.38 -14.73
N LYS A 137 41.12 -7.72 -14.73
CA LYS A 137 42.35 -8.37 -15.19
C LYS A 137 42.65 -8.06 -16.65
N LEU A 138 41.63 -8.11 -17.51
CA LEU A 138 41.80 -7.79 -18.94
C LEU A 138 42.16 -6.32 -19.13
N ASN A 139 41.47 -5.40 -18.45
CA ASN A 139 41.76 -3.98 -18.53
C ASN A 139 43.20 -3.68 -18.08
N VAL A 140 43.63 -4.27 -16.96
CA VAL A 140 45.02 -4.18 -16.49
C VAL A 140 46.00 -4.73 -17.53
N THR A 141 45.69 -5.84 -18.22
CA THR A 141 46.57 -6.38 -19.27
C THR A 141 46.62 -5.52 -20.53
N VAL A 142 45.51 -4.87 -20.87
CA VAL A 142 45.40 -3.96 -22.02
C VAL A 142 46.15 -2.65 -21.75
N GLU A 143 46.00 -2.10 -20.54
CA GLU A 143 46.79 -0.98 -20.01
C GLU A 143 48.30 -1.32 -19.98
N SER A 144 48.66 -2.47 -19.41
CA SER A 144 50.06 -2.91 -19.30
C SER A 144 50.74 -3.17 -20.65
N ARG A 145 49.97 -3.51 -21.69
CA ARG A 145 50.48 -3.72 -23.06
C ARG A 145 50.53 -2.42 -23.87
N GLY A 146 50.14 -1.28 -23.31
CA GLY A 146 50.15 0.02 -24.00
C GLY A 146 49.27 0.04 -25.26
N LEU A 147 48.23 -0.80 -25.31
CA LEU A 147 47.33 -0.92 -26.46
C LEU A 147 46.18 0.12 -26.43
N ILE A 148 46.14 0.96 -25.39
CA ILE A 148 45.21 2.08 -25.27
C ILE A 148 45.94 3.33 -25.81
N PRO A 149 45.44 3.96 -26.88
CA PRO A 149 45.94 5.28 -27.29
C PRO A 149 45.81 6.27 -26.13
N GLU A 150 46.88 7.01 -25.80
CA GLU A 150 46.89 8.01 -24.70
C GLU A 150 45.81 9.09 -24.85
N ASP A 151 45.22 9.24 -26.04
CA ASP A 151 44.14 10.19 -26.33
C ASP A 151 42.74 9.70 -25.93
N GLN A 152 42.57 8.47 -25.42
CA GLN A 152 41.30 8.07 -24.81
C GLN A 152 41.15 8.76 -23.45
N PRO A 153 40.09 9.54 -23.22
CA PRO A 153 39.84 10.12 -21.90
C PRO A 153 39.67 8.97 -20.91
N LYS A 154 40.69 8.78 -20.08
CA LYS A 154 40.64 7.85 -18.95
C LYS A 154 39.46 8.32 -18.12
N PHE A 155 38.40 7.50 -18.01
CA PHE A 155 37.24 7.80 -17.17
C PHE A 155 37.67 7.66 -15.70
N GLN A 156 38.52 8.58 -15.26
CA GLN A 156 39.04 8.65 -13.91
C GLN A 156 38.05 9.45 -13.10
N ASP A 157 37.48 8.77 -12.11
CA ASP A 157 36.67 9.29 -11.02
C ASP A 157 35.39 10.04 -11.41
N ALA A 158 34.25 9.46 -11.03
CA ALA A 158 32.94 10.10 -11.14
C ALA A 158 32.87 11.50 -10.49
N LYS A 159 33.80 11.81 -9.56
CA LYS A 159 33.96 13.12 -8.96
C LYS A 159 34.55 14.15 -9.93
N THR A 160 35.58 13.79 -10.69
CA THR A 160 36.19 14.65 -11.71
C THR A 160 35.24 14.87 -12.88
N ALA A 161 34.53 13.82 -13.31
CA ALA A 161 33.49 13.94 -14.34
C ALA A 161 32.34 14.87 -13.91
N ALA A 162 31.91 14.83 -12.65
CA ALA A 162 30.87 15.72 -12.14
C ALA A 162 31.33 17.19 -12.04
N GLU A 163 32.58 17.43 -11.65
CA GLU A 163 33.17 18.76 -11.63
C GLU A 163 33.31 19.36 -13.04
N GLU A 164 33.67 18.54 -14.03
CA GLU A 164 33.80 18.95 -15.42
C GLU A 164 32.45 19.24 -16.07
N ILE A 165 31.42 18.43 -15.79
CA ILE A 165 30.04 18.70 -16.21
C ILE A 165 29.55 20.05 -15.67
N ARG A 166 29.79 20.32 -14.38
CA ARG A 166 29.37 21.58 -13.77
C ARG A 166 30.05 22.79 -14.43
N ARG A 167 31.35 22.70 -14.69
CA ARG A 167 32.09 23.78 -15.36
C ARG A 167 31.54 24.06 -16.77
N LEU A 168 31.30 23.01 -17.54
CA LEU A 168 30.74 23.13 -18.89
C LEU A 168 29.33 23.71 -18.87
N GLN A 169 28.51 23.38 -17.87
CA GLN A 169 27.17 23.96 -17.70
C GLN A 169 27.21 25.47 -17.45
N GLU A 170 28.12 25.95 -16.60
CA GLU A 170 28.31 27.38 -16.36
C GLU A 170 28.78 28.12 -17.64
N GLU A 171 29.64 27.49 -18.45
CA GLU A 171 30.09 28.05 -19.73
C GLU A 171 28.97 28.13 -20.77
N VAL A 172 28.17 27.07 -20.91
CA VAL A 172 27.00 27.06 -21.80
C VAL A 172 26.01 28.15 -21.40
N GLN A 173 25.73 28.32 -20.11
CA GLN A 173 24.81 29.34 -19.62
C GLN A 173 25.29 30.77 -19.97
N ASN A 174 26.59 31.03 -19.84
CA ASN A 174 27.17 32.32 -20.22
C ASN A 174 27.03 32.56 -21.73
N LEU A 175 27.35 31.56 -22.54
CA LEU A 175 27.22 31.64 -24.00
C LEU A 175 25.77 31.86 -24.44
N GLU A 176 24.80 31.20 -23.79
CA GLU A 176 23.38 31.41 -24.07
C GLU A 176 22.93 32.84 -23.76
N SER A 177 23.40 33.43 -22.66
CA SER A 177 23.09 34.82 -22.32
C SER A 177 23.66 35.80 -23.38
N GLU A 178 24.87 35.54 -23.87
CA GLU A 178 25.49 36.36 -24.89
C GLU A 178 24.81 36.20 -26.25
N ILE A 179 24.47 34.97 -26.63
CA ILE A 179 23.71 34.70 -27.85
C ILE A 179 22.35 35.42 -27.80
N SER A 180 21.64 35.36 -26.66
CA SER A 180 20.35 36.03 -26.50
C SER A 180 20.45 37.55 -26.65
N LEU A 181 21.47 38.16 -26.05
CA LEU A 181 21.69 39.61 -26.15
C LEU A 181 21.99 40.04 -27.58
N ARG A 182 22.88 39.31 -28.27
CA ARG A 182 23.17 39.57 -29.69
C ARG A 182 21.95 39.35 -30.57
N GLN A 183 21.13 38.35 -30.30
CA GLN A 183 19.88 38.11 -31.04
C GLN A 183 18.89 39.27 -30.85
N GLN A 184 18.75 39.82 -29.64
CA GLN A 184 17.92 40.99 -29.39
C GLN A 184 18.45 42.24 -30.11
N GLU A 185 19.76 42.43 -30.15
CA GLU A 185 20.39 43.53 -30.89
C GLU A 185 20.14 43.42 -32.39
N VAL A 186 20.28 42.22 -32.97
CA VAL A 186 19.94 41.95 -34.37
C VAL A 186 18.45 42.22 -34.64
N GLN A 187 17.54 41.74 -33.79
CA GLN A 187 16.10 42.02 -33.93
C GLN A 187 15.79 43.53 -33.88
N ASN A 188 16.46 44.28 -33.01
CA ASN A 188 16.29 45.74 -32.93
C ASN A 188 16.79 46.44 -34.20
N LEU A 189 17.89 45.97 -34.79
CA LEU A 189 18.42 46.49 -36.05
C LEU A 189 17.52 46.14 -37.24
N GLU A 190 17.01 44.91 -37.29
CA GLU A 190 16.03 44.47 -38.30
C GLU A 190 14.73 45.26 -38.22
N GLY A 191 14.21 45.49 -37.00
CA GLY A 191 13.03 46.33 -36.78
C GLY A 191 13.24 47.79 -37.19
N ARG A 192 14.48 48.31 -37.09
CA ARG A 192 14.85 49.65 -37.59
C ARG A 192 15.04 49.71 -39.10
N LEU A 193 15.33 48.59 -39.77
CA LEU A 193 15.44 48.52 -41.23
C LEU A 193 14.08 48.32 -41.91
N LEU A 194 13.10 47.80 -41.18
CA LEU A 194 11.71 47.55 -41.64
C LEU A 194 10.75 48.72 -41.39
N SER A 195 11.20 49.80 -40.74
CA SER A 195 10.46 51.07 -40.54
C SER A 195 11.05 52.22 -41.33
#